data_AF-A0A4Q5XDE0-F1
#
_entry.id   AF-A0A4Q5XDE0-F1
#
_cell.length_a   1.000
_cell.length_b   1.000
_cell.length_c   1.000
_cell.angle_alpha   90.00
_cell.angle_beta   90.00
_cell.angle_gamma   90.00
#
_symmetry.space_group_name_H-M   'P 1'
#
loop_
_entity.id
_entity.type
_entity.pdbx_description
1 polymer ?
#
loop_
_entity_poly.entity_id
_entity_poly.type
_entity_poly.pdbx_seq_one_letter_code
_entity_poly.pdbx_strand_id
1 'polypeptide(L)'
;MRRSKLLLCASFSLLTSLACSKQPPPLTAPSGEQPGYAEQYPSRLTALRTRFAEDEAKVQAALPQLEPAAQKLGNADPATVKELFELADETGKSQAYADQSLEAETVSRFWDEEKQPLHQKIAGAVSYQSKQKQCSKECGDDLAGVAAGASDRAVEKQLEERQQRVGELHRYVEDHEEQLGKPNVDAAEKQAGAIAQLSHLTYVRLEMYRRELEAALNDSSDVGSTLDRTQKDADAVLADAQASKSRKALAEKRKASASAAKAALDAEVQQARQALADMEQRQKKLIADYEKSFGALTDALEQKAKK
;
A
#
# COMPACT_ATOMS: atom_id res chain seq x y z
N MET A 1 17.64 69.18 -39.37
CA MET A 1 18.91 68.89 -40.08
C MET A 1 19.54 67.63 -39.49
N ARG A 2 19.94 66.69 -40.37
CA ARG A 2 20.92 65.58 -40.22
C ARG A 2 20.56 64.48 -39.18
N ARG A 3 20.06 63.29 -39.57
CA ARG A 3 20.60 62.14 -40.35
C ARG A 3 21.74 61.34 -39.67
N SER A 4 21.58 60.00 -39.77
CA SER A 4 22.60 58.92 -39.78
C SER A 4 23.00 58.32 -38.42
N LYS A 5 23.15 57.00 -38.18
CA LYS A 5 23.17 55.72 -38.95
C LYS A 5 22.89 54.59 -37.92
N LEU A 6 22.04 53.60 -38.18
CA LEU A 6 22.38 52.25 -38.70
C LEU A 6 23.56 51.56 -37.97
N LEU A 7 23.26 50.58 -37.11
CA LEU A 7 24.16 49.46 -36.82
C LEU A 7 23.34 48.21 -36.47
N LEU A 8 23.54 47.22 -37.33
CA LEU A 8 22.99 45.88 -37.39
C LEU A 8 23.79 45.00 -36.42
N CYS A 9 23.16 44.40 -35.43
CA CYS A 9 23.75 43.28 -34.68
C CYS A 9 22.75 42.13 -34.68
N ALA A 10 23.03 41.15 -35.54
CA ALA A 10 22.42 39.83 -35.51
C ALA A 10 23.02 39.05 -34.35
N SER A 11 22.24 38.81 -33.29
CA SER A 11 22.55 37.86 -32.23
C SER A 11 21.53 36.73 -32.30
N PHE A 12 21.96 35.65 -32.96
CA PHE A 12 21.30 34.35 -32.98
C PHE A 12 21.57 33.68 -31.62
N SER A 13 20.76 34.00 -30.61
CA SER A 13 20.85 33.35 -29.30
C SER A 13 20.03 32.07 -29.30
N LEU A 14 20.73 30.97 -29.06
CA LEU A 14 20.24 29.61 -28.94
C LEU A 14 18.98 29.52 -28.05
N LEU A 15 17.88 29.05 -28.64
CA LEU A 15 16.77 28.42 -27.93
C LEU A 15 17.21 27.03 -27.47
N THR A 16 17.97 26.93 -26.37
CA THR A 16 18.08 25.67 -25.64
C THR A 16 16.80 25.49 -24.85
N SER A 17 15.91 24.66 -25.39
CA SER A 17 14.75 24.13 -24.71
C SER A 17 15.17 23.46 -23.40
N LEU A 18 14.94 24.14 -22.28
CA LEU A 18 14.74 23.50 -20.99
C LEU A 18 13.46 22.65 -21.12
N ALA A 19 13.63 21.40 -21.52
CA ALA A 19 12.65 20.36 -21.24
C ALA A 19 12.67 20.10 -19.74
N CYS A 20 12.15 21.05 -18.95
CA CYS A 20 11.69 20.74 -17.60
C CYS A 20 10.61 19.67 -17.77
N SER A 21 10.91 18.46 -17.30
CA SER A 21 9.86 17.49 -17.03
C SER A 21 8.83 18.20 -16.15
N LYS A 22 7.62 18.35 -16.65
CA LYS A 22 6.49 18.83 -15.86
C LYS A 22 6.12 17.72 -14.89
N GLN A 23 6.96 17.49 -13.89
CA GLN A 23 6.49 16.84 -12.67
C GLN A 23 5.51 17.85 -12.04
N PRO A 24 4.25 17.46 -11.78
CA PRO A 24 3.33 18.33 -11.09
C PRO A 24 3.98 18.79 -9.78
N PRO A 25 3.83 20.07 -9.39
CA PRO A 25 4.40 20.57 -8.16
C PRO A 25 3.92 19.69 -6.99
N PRO A 26 4.78 19.39 -6.01
CA PRO A 26 4.39 18.56 -4.89
C PRO A 26 3.19 19.18 -4.18
N LEU A 27 2.13 18.40 -3.99
CA LEU A 27 0.89 18.83 -3.33
C LEU A 27 1.07 19.01 -1.81
N THR A 28 2.21 18.61 -1.27
CA THR A 28 2.53 18.61 0.16
C THR A 28 3.90 19.21 0.43
N ALA A 29 4.08 19.83 1.59
CA ALA A 29 5.38 20.29 2.04
C ALA A 29 6.32 19.09 2.35
N PRO A 30 7.65 19.27 2.22
CA PRO A 30 8.61 18.28 2.68
C PRO A 30 8.38 17.94 4.16
N SER A 31 8.46 16.65 4.51
CA SER A 31 8.27 16.19 5.89
C SER A 31 9.59 16.06 6.65
N GLY A 32 10.74 16.11 5.95
CA GLY A 32 12.07 15.97 6.53
C GLY A 32 12.41 16.98 7.64
N GLU A 33 11.77 18.15 7.63
CA GLU A 33 11.95 19.18 8.67
C GLU A 33 11.14 18.93 9.97
N GLN A 34 10.24 17.95 9.97
CA GLN A 34 9.35 17.67 11.10
C GLN A 34 10.01 16.67 12.06
N PRO A 35 10.18 17.00 13.37
CA PRO A 35 10.86 16.11 14.32
C PRO A 35 10.24 14.72 14.44
N GLY A 36 8.90 14.62 14.49
CA GLY A 36 8.22 13.33 14.60
C GLY A 36 8.43 12.44 13.37
N TYR A 37 8.47 13.03 12.18
CA TYR A 37 8.81 12.31 10.95
C TYR A 37 10.27 11.85 10.98
N ALA A 38 11.20 12.75 11.31
CA ALA A 38 12.62 12.46 11.36
C ALA A 38 12.96 11.33 12.35
N GLU A 39 12.29 11.28 13.51
CA GLU A 39 12.45 10.20 14.50
C GLU A 39 11.96 8.83 13.99
N GLN A 40 10.92 8.80 13.15
CA GLN A 40 10.35 7.56 12.57
C GLN A 40 10.92 7.21 11.19
N TYR A 41 11.77 8.08 10.64
CA TYR A 41 12.25 7.96 9.28
C TYR A 41 13.00 6.64 9.01
N PRO A 42 13.93 6.18 9.88
CA PRO A 42 14.61 4.90 9.68
C PRO A 42 13.64 3.71 9.59
N SER A 43 12.65 3.62 10.50
CA SER A 43 11.67 2.53 10.48
C SER A 43 10.73 2.60 9.28
N ARG A 44 10.43 3.81 8.78
CA ARG A 44 9.67 3.99 7.53
C ARG A 44 10.41 3.42 6.33
N LEU A 45 11.72 3.68 6.21
CA LEU A 45 12.54 3.10 5.14
C LEU A 45 12.55 1.57 5.19
N THR A 46 12.70 0.99 6.39
CA THR A 46 12.61 -0.46 6.57
C THR A 46 11.23 -0.99 6.18
N ALA A 47 10.15 -0.35 6.64
CA ALA A 47 8.78 -0.79 6.38
C ALA A 47 8.44 -0.82 4.88
N LEU A 48 8.86 0.19 4.11
CA LEU A 48 8.65 0.22 2.65
C LEU A 48 9.35 -0.95 1.95
N ARG A 49 10.60 -1.24 2.34
CA ARG A 49 11.35 -2.38 1.80
C ARG A 49 10.70 -3.72 2.15
N THR A 50 10.25 -3.87 3.40
CA THR A 50 9.57 -5.09 3.86
C THR A 50 8.27 -5.30 3.09
N ARG A 51 7.43 -4.27 2.95
CA ARG A 51 6.15 -4.38 2.21
C ARG A 51 6.36 -4.74 0.74
N PHE A 52 7.37 -4.15 0.09
CA PHE A 52 7.73 -4.54 -1.27
C PHE A 52 8.08 -6.03 -1.35
N ALA A 53 8.93 -6.52 -0.44
CA ALA A 53 9.34 -7.92 -0.43
C ALA A 53 8.18 -8.88 -0.14
N GLU A 54 7.28 -8.50 0.78
CA GLU A 54 6.08 -9.29 1.11
C GLU A 54 5.12 -9.38 -0.08
N ASP A 55 4.82 -8.26 -0.74
CA ASP A 55 3.92 -8.25 -1.89
C ASP A 55 4.55 -8.93 -3.12
N GLU A 56 5.86 -8.80 -3.32
CA GLU A 56 6.58 -9.57 -4.34
C GLU A 56 6.47 -11.08 -4.08
N ALA A 57 6.66 -11.52 -2.83
CA ALA A 57 6.53 -12.93 -2.46
C ALA A 57 5.10 -13.45 -2.68
N LYS A 58 4.08 -12.63 -2.39
CA LYS A 58 2.67 -12.97 -2.68
C LYS A 58 2.45 -13.19 -4.18
N VAL A 59 2.98 -12.30 -5.02
CA VAL A 59 2.88 -12.43 -6.49
C VAL A 59 3.57 -13.72 -6.94
N GLN A 60 4.82 -13.94 -6.52
CA GLN A 60 5.59 -15.14 -6.89
C GLN A 60 4.90 -16.44 -6.47
N ALA A 61 4.26 -16.47 -5.30
CA ALA A 61 3.50 -17.63 -4.82
C ALA A 61 2.19 -17.86 -5.60
N ALA A 62 1.57 -16.80 -6.11
CA ALA A 62 0.31 -16.86 -6.85
C ALA A 62 0.48 -17.20 -8.33
N LEU A 63 1.61 -16.83 -8.96
CA LEU A 63 1.85 -17.07 -10.39
C LEU A 63 1.64 -18.52 -10.84
N PRO A 64 2.14 -19.56 -10.13
CA PRO A 64 1.89 -20.96 -10.50
C PRO A 64 0.44 -21.40 -10.33
N GLN A 65 -0.39 -20.62 -9.62
CA GLN A 65 -1.80 -20.93 -9.36
C GLN A 65 -2.74 -20.42 -10.46
N LEU A 66 -2.26 -19.60 -11.39
CA LEU A 66 -3.05 -19.07 -12.51
C LEU A 66 -3.54 -20.19 -13.45
N GLU A 67 -2.65 -21.11 -13.85
CA GLU A 67 -3.02 -22.19 -14.77
C GLU A 67 -4.03 -23.19 -14.16
N PRO A 68 -3.86 -23.68 -12.91
CA PRO A 68 -4.88 -24.50 -12.25
C PRO A 68 -6.20 -23.77 -12.00
N ALA A 69 -6.24 -22.43 -11.99
CA ALA A 69 -7.47 -21.67 -11.75
C ALA A 69 -8.53 -22.00 -12.81
N ALA A 70 -8.20 -21.90 -14.09
CA ALA A 70 -9.12 -22.25 -15.19
C ALA A 70 -9.61 -23.70 -15.13
N GLN A 71 -8.83 -24.63 -14.56
CA GLN A 71 -9.26 -26.03 -14.44
C GLN A 71 -10.38 -26.23 -13.43
N LYS A 72 -10.49 -25.34 -12.42
CA LYS A 72 -11.53 -25.42 -11.38
C LYS A 72 -12.90 -24.94 -11.88
N LEU A 73 -12.98 -24.30 -13.04
CA LEU A 73 -14.24 -23.80 -13.62
C LEU A 73 -14.97 -24.86 -14.48
N GLY A 74 -14.51 -26.12 -14.44
CA GLY A 74 -15.24 -27.27 -14.94
C GLY A 74 -15.76 -27.12 -16.37
N ASN A 75 -17.08 -27.03 -16.49
CA ASN A 75 -17.84 -26.94 -17.74
C ASN A 75 -18.23 -25.51 -18.14
N ALA A 76 -17.69 -24.49 -17.49
CA ALA A 76 -17.88 -23.09 -17.90
C ALA A 76 -17.40 -22.88 -19.35
N ASP A 77 -18.10 -22.04 -20.09
CA ASP A 77 -17.72 -21.66 -21.46
C ASP A 77 -16.31 -21.03 -21.45
N PRO A 78 -15.31 -21.64 -22.14
CA PRO A 78 -13.94 -21.16 -22.09
C PRO A 78 -13.75 -19.74 -22.63
N ALA A 79 -14.57 -19.31 -23.59
CA ALA A 79 -14.49 -17.95 -24.14
C ALA A 79 -14.96 -16.92 -23.09
N THR A 80 -16.10 -17.17 -22.45
CA THR A 80 -16.62 -16.35 -21.35
C THR A 80 -15.64 -16.23 -20.18
N VAL A 81 -14.99 -17.35 -19.80
CA VAL A 81 -13.98 -17.36 -18.74
C VAL A 81 -12.75 -16.53 -19.12
N LYS A 82 -12.30 -16.62 -20.37
CA LYS A 82 -11.18 -15.81 -20.88
C LYS A 82 -11.48 -14.32 -20.76
N GLU A 83 -12.64 -13.89 -21.25
CA GLU A 83 -13.08 -12.50 -21.20
C GLU A 83 -13.20 -11.98 -19.76
N LEU A 84 -13.72 -12.79 -18.82
CA LEU A 84 -13.75 -12.46 -17.40
C LEU A 84 -12.34 -12.23 -16.83
N PHE A 85 -11.37 -13.09 -17.19
CA PHE A 85 -10.00 -12.99 -16.69
C PHE A 85 -9.25 -11.80 -17.30
N GLU A 86 -9.48 -11.49 -18.57
CA GLU A 86 -8.95 -10.27 -19.20
C GLU A 86 -9.55 -9.01 -18.55
N LEU A 87 -10.85 -9.01 -18.27
CA LEU A 87 -11.51 -7.92 -17.53
C LEU A 87 -10.93 -7.78 -16.11
N ALA A 88 -10.65 -8.89 -15.43
CA ALA A 88 -10.01 -8.89 -14.11
C ALA A 88 -8.61 -8.28 -14.14
N ASP A 89 -7.79 -8.66 -15.13
CA ASP A 89 -6.46 -8.11 -15.31
C ASP A 89 -6.50 -6.58 -15.52
N GLU A 90 -7.37 -6.09 -16.40
CA GLU A 90 -7.55 -4.66 -16.64
C GLU A 90 -8.11 -3.92 -15.42
N THR A 91 -9.05 -4.55 -14.70
CA THR A 91 -9.60 -4.01 -13.45
C THR A 91 -8.50 -3.81 -12.41
N GLY A 92 -7.60 -4.77 -12.24
CA GLY A 92 -6.50 -4.70 -11.28
C GLY A 92 -5.52 -3.55 -11.53
N LYS A 93 -5.33 -3.18 -12.80
CA LYS A 93 -4.49 -2.03 -13.22
C LYS A 93 -5.18 -0.68 -13.05
N SER A 94 -6.49 -0.66 -12.83
CA SER A 94 -7.28 0.56 -12.79
C SER A 94 -7.01 1.39 -11.52
N GLN A 95 -7.17 2.71 -11.65
CA GLN A 95 -7.10 3.63 -10.50
C GLN A 95 -8.20 3.32 -9.47
N ALA A 96 -9.41 2.98 -9.93
CA ALA A 96 -10.54 2.69 -9.05
C ALA A 96 -10.25 1.48 -8.13
N TYR A 97 -9.63 0.43 -8.68
CA TYR A 97 -9.20 -0.71 -7.88
C TYR A 97 -8.08 -0.33 -6.90
N ALA A 98 -7.11 0.47 -7.36
CA ALA A 98 -6.02 0.95 -6.50
C ALA A 98 -6.52 1.78 -5.31
N ASP A 99 -7.47 2.69 -5.54
CA ASP A 99 -8.08 3.52 -4.48
C ASP A 99 -8.82 2.66 -3.45
N GLN A 100 -9.61 1.68 -3.91
CA GLN A 100 -10.32 0.75 -3.03
C GLN A 100 -9.37 -0.15 -2.24
N SER A 101 -8.31 -0.67 -2.89
CA SER A 101 -7.30 -1.48 -2.21
C SER A 101 -6.58 -0.67 -1.14
N LEU A 102 -6.29 0.61 -1.40
CA LEU A 102 -5.68 1.51 -0.43
C LEU A 102 -6.63 1.83 0.74
N GLU A 103 -7.92 2.03 0.48
CA GLU A 103 -8.94 2.20 1.52
C GLU A 103 -9.00 0.96 2.42
N ALA A 104 -9.08 -0.23 1.82
CA ALA A 104 -9.16 -1.49 2.54
C ALA A 104 -7.93 -1.72 3.43
N GLU A 105 -6.74 -1.47 2.91
CA GLU A 105 -5.49 -1.55 3.69
C GLU A 105 -5.46 -0.51 4.81
N THR A 106 -5.94 0.71 4.57
CA THR A 106 -5.97 1.77 5.59
C THR A 106 -6.88 1.38 6.75
N VAL A 107 -8.05 0.81 6.44
CA VAL A 107 -9.00 0.31 7.46
C VAL A 107 -8.41 -0.91 8.19
N SER A 108 -7.80 -1.84 7.46
CA SER A 108 -7.14 -3.02 8.07
C SER A 108 -6.03 -2.60 9.03
N ARG A 109 -5.15 -1.66 8.62
CA ARG A 109 -4.09 -1.13 9.48
C ARG A 109 -4.66 -0.46 10.72
N PHE A 110 -5.66 0.41 10.57
CA PHE A 110 -6.33 1.03 11.72
C PHE A 110 -6.91 -0.02 12.67
N TRP A 111 -7.58 -1.05 12.13
CA TRP A 111 -8.15 -2.11 12.94
C TRP A 111 -7.05 -2.87 13.69
N ASP A 112 -5.95 -3.22 13.06
CA ASP A 112 -4.86 -3.93 13.72
C ASP A 112 -4.18 -3.12 14.82
N GLU A 113 -4.02 -1.81 14.62
CA GLU A 113 -3.45 -0.89 15.61
C GLU A 113 -4.41 -0.67 16.80
N GLU A 114 -5.70 -0.55 16.54
CA GLU A 114 -6.69 -0.11 17.53
C GLU A 114 -7.59 -1.24 18.07
N LYS A 115 -7.48 -2.48 17.56
CA LYS A 115 -8.39 -3.57 17.95
C LYS A 115 -8.33 -3.90 19.43
N GLN A 116 -7.16 -3.80 20.07
CA GLN A 116 -7.02 -4.11 21.50
C GLN A 116 -7.85 -3.18 22.40
N PRO A 117 -7.70 -1.84 22.33
CA PRO A 117 -8.56 -0.95 23.10
C PRO A 117 -10.04 -1.04 22.69
N LEU A 118 -10.35 -1.33 21.42
CA LEU A 118 -11.72 -1.56 20.97
C LEU A 118 -12.34 -2.83 21.56
N HIS A 119 -11.60 -3.94 21.56
CA HIS A 119 -11.99 -5.21 22.17
C HIS A 119 -12.27 -5.05 23.66
N GLN A 120 -11.44 -4.30 24.39
CA GLN A 120 -11.68 -4.01 25.80
C GLN A 120 -13.00 -3.24 26.02
N LYS A 121 -13.32 -2.28 25.16
CA LYS A 121 -14.59 -1.54 25.22
C LYS A 121 -15.79 -2.43 24.89
N ILE A 122 -15.68 -3.26 23.85
CA ILE A 122 -16.71 -4.24 23.46
C ILE A 122 -16.96 -5.22 24.61
N ALA A 123 -15.90 -5.81 25.15
CA ALA A 123 -15.97 -6.73 26.27
C ALA A 123 -16.59 -6.10 27.51
N GLY A 124 -16.21 -4.86 27.84
CA GLY A 124 -16.80 -4.09 28.93
C GLY A 124 -18.30 -3.84 28.75
N ALA A 125 -18.73 -3.49 27.53
CA ALA A 125 -20.15 -3.27 27.21
C ALA A 125 -20.98 -4.56 27.31
N VAL A 126 -20.46 -5.67 26.80
CA VAL A 126 -21.11 -6.99 26.87
C VAL A 126 -21.21 -7.47 28.31
N SER A 127 -20.11 -7.41 29.08
CA SER A 127 -20.10 -7.78 30.51
C SER A 127 -21.08 -6.92 31.33
N TYR A 128 -21.17 -5.61 31.03
CA TYR A 128 -22.13 -4.71 31.68
C TYR A 128 -23.58 -5.09 31.39
N GLN A 129 -23.93 -5.34 30.11
CA GLN A 129 -25.28 -5.78 29.73
C GLN A 129 -25.65 -7.15 30.31
N SER A 130 -24.71 -8.10 30.30
CA SER A 130 -24.89 -9.42 30.90
C SER A 130 -25.18 -9.33 32.40
N LYS A 131 -24.50 -8.44 33.13
CA LYS A 131 -24.79 -8.16 34.55
C LYS A 131 -26.18 -7.54 34.75
N GLN A 132 -26.58 -6.59 33.91
CA GLN A 132 -27.93 -6.00 33.99
C GLN A 132 -29.03 -7.05 33.80
N LYS A 133 -28.81 -8.02 32.92
CA LYS A 133 -29.75 -9.12 32.65
C LYS A 133 -29.61 -10.32 33.59
N GLN A 134 -28.82 -10.20 34.65
CA GLN A 134 -28.57 -11.25 35.65
C GLN A 134 -28.02 -12.56 35.04
N CYS A 135 -27.29 -12.47 33.92
CA CYS A 135 -26.56 -13.61 33.38
C CYS A 135 -25.42 -14.00 34.35
N SER A 136 -25.05 -15.27 34.39
CA SER A 136 -23.89 -15.70 35.18
C SER A 136 -22.63 -14.97 34.71
N LYS A 137 -21.72 -14.69 35.64
CA LYS A 137 -20.48 -13.96 35.33
C LYS A 137 -19.66 -14.67 34.25
N GLU A 138 -19.59 -16.00 34.31
CA GLU A 138 -18.93 -16.85 33.32
C GLU A 138 -19.56 -16.69 31.93
N CYS A 139 -20.90 -16.67 31.83
CA CYS A 139 -21.60 -16.43 30.57
C CYS A 139 -21.32 -15.02 30.00
N GLY A 140 -21.24 -14.00 30.86
CA GLY A 140 -20.96 -12.63 30.44
C GLY A 140 -19.54 -12.42 29.91
N ASP A 141 -18.55 -13.06 30.54
CA ASP A 141 -17.13 -12.96 30.15
C ASP A 141 -16.84 -13.80 28.89
N ASP A 142 -17.47 -14.97 28.72
CA ASP A 142 -17.38 -15.77 27.49
C ASP A 142 -18.00 -15.06 26.29
N LEU A 143 -19.19 -14.46 26.45
CA LEU A 143 -19.86 -13.69 25.40
C LEU A 143 -19.05 -12.46 24.97
N ALA A 144 -18.31 -11.84 25.91
CA ALA A 144 -17.44 -10.72 25.63
C ALA A 144 -16.26 -11.11 24.72
N GLY A 145 -15.61 -12.26 24.98
CA GLY A 145 -14.55 -12.80 24.12
C GLY A 145 -15.07 -13.19 22.73
N VAL A 146 -16.24 -13.82 22.66
CA VAL A 146 -16.89 -14.18 21.39
C VAL A 146 -17.25 -12.94 20.57
N ALA A 147 -17.78 -11.89 21.20
CA ALA A 147 -18.15 -10.65 20.51
C ALA A 147 -16.92 -9.92 19.95
N ALA A 148 -15.81 -9.88 20.70
CA ALA A 148 -14.55 -9.31 20.22
C ALA A 148 -14.02 -10.09 19.00
N GLY A 149 -13.90 -11.41 19.09
CA GLY A 149 -13.42 -12.23 17.96
C GLY A 149 -14.40 -12.28 16.76
N ALA A 150 -15.70 -12.09 16.98
CA ALA A 150 -16.66 -11.93 15.89
C ALA A 150 -16.51 -10.59 15.17
N SER A 151 -16.07 -9.55 15.88
CA SER A 151 -15.83 -8.23 15.29
C SER A 151 -14.65 -8.27 14.31
N ASP A 152 -13.57 -8.99 14.66
CA ASP A 152 -12.42 -9.17 13.75
C ASP A 152 -12.87 -9.80 12.42
N ARG A 153 -13.56 -10.95 12.49
CA ARG A 153 -14.08 -11.64 11.29
C ARG A 153 -15.06 -10.79 10.49
N ALA A 154 -15.88 -9.97 11.17
CA ALA A 154 -16.85 -9.12 10.50
C ALA A 154 -16.17 -7.98 9.72
N VAL A 155 -15.12 -7.37 10.29
CA VAL A 155 -14.34 -6.33 9.62
C VAL A 155 -13.61 -6.93 8.42
N GLU A 156 -12.88 -8.04 8.59
CA GLU A 156 -12.18 -8.74 7.51
C GLU A 156 -13.15 -9.11 6.37
N LYS A 157 -14.26 -9.76 6.69
CA LYS A 157 -15.27 -10.15 5.68
C LYS A 157 -15.88 -8.94 4.98
N GLN A 158 -16.14 -7.83 5.68
CA GLN A 158 -16.66 -6.63 5.02
C GLN A 158 -15.66 -5.98 4.08
N LEU A 159 -14.37 -5.99 4.42
CA LEU A 159 -13.31 -5.51 3.53
C LEU A 159 -13.20 -6.41 2.29
N GLU A 160 -13.18 -7.73 2.48
CA GLU A 160 -13.20 -8.70 1.38
C GLU A 160 -14.44 -8.53 0.48
N GLU A 161 -15.64 -8.46 1.04
CA GLU A 161 -16.87 -8.27 0.27
C GLU A 161 -16.90 -6.93 -0.48
N ARG A 162 -16.31 -5.86 0.08
CA ARG A 162 -16.19 -4.58 -0.62
C ARG A 162 -15.23 -4.67 -1.80
N GLN A 163 -14.10 -5.35 -1.60
CA GLN A 163 -13.10 -5.56 -2.66
C GLN A 163 -13.59 -6.53 -3.74
N GLN A 164 -14.44 -7.49 -3.40
CA GLN A 164 -15.08 -8.41 -4.36
C GLN A 164 -16.21 -7.74 -5.14
N ARG A 165 -16.91 -6.77 -4.54
CA ARG A 165 -17.97 -5.97 -5.20
C ARG A 165 -17.43 -4.90 -6.17
N VAL A 166 -16.23 -5.09 -6.72
CA VAL A 166 -15.75 -4.26 -7.82
C VAL A 166 -16.70 -4.47 -8.99
N GLY A 167 -17.49 -3.42 -9.25
CA GLY A 167 -18.78 -3.54 -9.91
C GLY A 167 -18.76 -4.02 -11.35
N GLU A 168 -17.59 -4.15 -11.98
CA GLU A 168 -17.51 -4.67 -13.35
C GLU A 168 -17.35 -6.19 -13.39
N LEU A 169 -16.55 -6.79 -12.50
CA LEU A 169 -16.37 -8.25 -12.46
C LEU A 169 -17.62 -8.97 -11.98
N HIS A 170 -18.23 -8.46 -10.91
CA HIS A 170 -19.47 -9.04 -10.38
C HIS A 170 -20.62 -8.93 -11.38
N ARG A 171 -20.81 -7.77 -12.01
CA ARG A 171 -21.82 -7.60 -13.08
C ARG A 171 -21.56 -8.53 -14.25
N TYR A 172 -20.31 -8.66 -14.68
CA TYR A 172 -19.96 -9.56 -15.77
C TYR A 172 -20.37 -11.01 -15.45
N VAL A 173 -20.09 -11.47 -14.22
CA VAL A 173 -20.47 -12.82 -13.78
C VAL A 173 -22.00 -13.00 -13.71
N GLU A 174 -22.73 -11.99 -13.20
CA GLU A 174 -24.21 -12.01 -13.19
C GLU A 174 -24.78 -12.08 -14.62
N ASP A 175 -24.26 -11.27 -15.54
CA ASP A 175 -24.71 -11.21 -16.93
C ASP A 175 -24.40 -12.50 -17.72
N HIS A 176 -23.43 -13.31 -17.25
CA HIS A 176 -22.98 -14.53 -17.91
C HIS A 176 -23.15 -15.80 -17.06
N GLU A 177 -24.08 -15.80 -16.09
CA GLU A 177 -24.32 -16.93 -15.19
C GLU A 177 -24.61 -18.23 -15.97
N GLU A 178 -25.35 -18.13 -17.07
CA GLU A 178 -25.72 -19.27 -17.91
C GLU A 178 -24.50 -19.91 -18.58
N GLN A 179 -23.58 -19.10 -19.10
CA GLN A 179 -22.36 -19.54 -19.79
C GLN A 179 -21.32 -20.06 -18.81
N LEU A 180 -21.22 -19.45 -17.62
CA LEU A 180 -20.34 -19.92 -16.55
C LEU A 180 -20.88 -21.22 -15.93
N GLY A 181 -22.19 -21.36 -15.88
CA GLY A 181 -22.89 -22.43 -15.17
C GLY A 181 -22.93 -22.15 -13.68
N LYS A 182 -24.13 -22.22 -13.09
CA LYS A 182 -24.41 -21.95 -11.67
C LYS A 182 -23.42 -22.56 -10.67
N PRO A 183 -22.89 -23.80 -10.84
CA PRO A 183 -21.89 -24.36 -9.92
C PRO A 183 -20.54 -23.62 -9.90
N ASN A 184 -20.21 -22.89 -10.97
CA ASN A 184 -18.90 -22.27 -11.17
C ASN A 184 -18.87 -20.77 -10.83
N VAL A 185 -20.03 -20.13 -10.58
CA VAL A 185 -20.16 -18.68 -10.35
C VAL A 185 -19.23 -18.18 -9.23
N ASP A 186 -19.34 -18.74 -8.02
CA ASP A 186 -18.50 -18.37 -6.87
C ASP A 186 -17.01 -18.62 -7.13
N ALA A 187 -16.69 -19.69 -7.86
CA ALA A 187 -15.31 -19.97 -8.24
C ALA A 187 -14.77 -18.98 -9.27
N ALA A 188 -15.60 -18.55 -10.23
CA ALA A 188 -15.26 -17.57 -11.26
C ALA A 188 -15.00 -16.20 -10.63
N GLU A 189 -15.87 -15.74 -9.73
CA GLU A 189 -15.68 -14.48 -8.99
C GLU A 189 -14.39 -14.47 -8.18
N LYS A 190 -14.14 -15.54 -7.42
CA LYS A 190 -12.91 -15.67 -6.60
C LYS A 190 -11.65 -15.64 -7.46
N GLN A 191 -11.68 -16.29 -8.62
CA GLN A 191 -10.52 -16.32 -9.52
C GLN A 191 -10.32 -14.99 -10.24
N ALA A 192 -11.38 -14.36 -10.70
CA ALA A 192 -11.33 -13.01 -11.25
C ALA A 192 -10.77 -12.02 -10.21
N GLY A 193 -11.26 -12.08 -8.97
CA GLY A 193 -10.72 -11.27 -7.87
C GLY A 193 -9.24 -11.52 -7.60
N ALA A 194 -8.80 -12.78 -7.61
CA ALA A 194 -7.40 -13.14 -7.45
C ALA A 194 -6.51 -12.61 -8.59
N ILE A 195 -6.99 -12.66 -9.85
CA ILE A 195 -6.29 -12.10 -11.01
C ILE A 195 -6.20 -10.57 -10.90
N ALA A 196 -7.30 -9.90 -10.54
CA ALA A 196 -7.32 -8.46 -10.34
C ALA A 196 -6.35 -8.03 -9.23
N GLN A 197 -6.33 -8.74 -8.10
CA GLN A 197 -5.36 -8.50 -7.04
C GLN A 197 -3.93 -8.73 -7.51
N LEU A 198 -3.67 -9.83 -8.22
CA LEU A 198 -2.33 -10.17 -8.70
C LEU A 198 -1.81 -9.12 -9.70
N SER A 199 -2.67 -8.66 -10.60
CA SER A 199 -2.38 -7.58 -11.54
C SER A 199 -2.11 -6.26 -10.81
N HIS A 200 -2.96 -5.90 -9.84
CA HIS A 200 -2.76 -4.71 -9.00
C HIS A 200 -1.41 -4.72 -8.28
N LEU A 201 -1.06 -5.83 -7.62
CA LEU A 201 0.21 -5.95 -6.92
C LEU A 201 1.39 -5.75 -7.87
N THR A 202 1.35 -6.42 -9.03
CA THR A 202 2.43 -6.45 -10.01
C THR A 202 2.65 -5.10 -10.69
N TYR A 203 1.59 -4.46 -11.18
CA TYR A 203 1.70 -3.25 -12.01
C TYR A 203 1.60 -1.94 -11.23
N VAL A 204 0.85 -1.94 -10.12
CA VAL A 204 0.53 -0.69 -9.41
C VAL A 204 1.26 -0.65 -8.08
N ARG A 205 1.03 -1.63 -7.21
CA ARG A 205 1.43 -1.55 -5.80
C ARG A 205 2.94 -1.53 -5.61
N LEU A 206 3.67 -2.41 -6.30
CA LEU A 206 5.13 -2.46 -6.22
C LEU A 206 5.79 -1.17 -6.76
N GLU A 207 5.21 -0.57 -7.80
CA GLU A 207 5.66 0.74 -8.31
C GLU A 207 5.41 1.84 -7.28
N MET A 208 4.27 1.81 -6.58
CA MET A 208 3.97 2.77 -5.52
C MET A 208 5.01 2.71 -4.41
N TYR A 209 5.36 1.52 -3.91
CA TYR A 209 6.43 1.39 -2.90
C TYR A 209 7.77 1.91 -3.39
N ARG A 210 8.13 1.62 -4.64
CA ARG A 210 9.37 2.10 -5.25
C ARG A 210 9.40 3.64 -5.26
N ARG A 211 8.32 4.28 -5.71
CA ARG A 211 8.18 5.75 -5.72
C ARG A 211 8.15 6.35 -4.33
N GLU A 212 7.47 5.72 -3.38
CA GLU A 212 7.45 6.16 -1.98
C GLU A 212 8.84 6.07 -1.33
N LEU A 213 9.60 5.02 -1.63
CA LEU A 213 10.97 4.86 -1.15
C LEU A 213 11.91 5.91 -1.78
N GLU A 214 11.77 6.16 -3.08
CA GLU A 214 12.48 7.22 -3.80
C GLU A 214 12.18 8.61 -3.21
N ALA A 215 10.90 8.90 -2.97
CA ALA A 215 10.48 10.14 -2.34
C ALA A 215 11.02 10.28 -0.90
N ALA A 216 10.95 9.22 -0.10
CA ALA A 216 11.50 9.22 1.26
C ALA A 216 13.02 9.49 1.24
N LEU A 217 13.77 8.86 0.34
CA LEU A 217 15.21 9.09 0.20
C LEU A 217 15.59 10.54 -0.12
N ASN A 218 14.71 11.28 -0.79
CA ASN A 218 14.92 12.71 -1.06
C ASN A 218 14.86 13.57 0.22
N ASP A 219 14.16 13.11 1.27
CA ASP A 219 14.10 13.81 2.57
C ASP A 219 15.33 13.54 3.45
N SER A 220 16.22 12.61 3.08
CA SER A 220 17.28 12.10 3.97
C SER A 220 18.22 13.18 4.52
N SER A 221 18.55 14.22 3.74
CA SER A 221 19.40 15.34 4.20
C SER A 221 18.72 16.19 5.28
N ASP A 222 17.44 16.45 5.11
CA ASP A 222 16.66 17.31 6.00
C ASP A 222 16.35 16.59 7.31
N VAL A 223 16.14 15.27 7.23
CA VAL A 223 15.98 14.40 8.41
C VAL A 223 17.21 14.45 9.30
N GLY A 224 18.42 14.30 8.75
CA GLY A 224 19.66 14.35 9.54
C GLY A 224 19.81 15.67 10.30
N SER A 225 19.57 16.79 9.62
CA SER A 225 19.62 18.14 10.20
C SER A 225 18.55 18.34 11.28
N THR A 226 17.35 17.79 11.07
CA THR A 226 16.25 17.87 12.03
C THR A 226 16.52 17.06 13.30
N LEU A 227 17.15 15.89 13.17
CA LEU A 227 17.57 15.09 14.32
C LEU A 227 18.61 15.83 15.16
N ASP A 228 19.60 16.46 14.52
CA ASP A 228 20.61 17.28 15.22
C ASP A 228 19.99 18.47 15.95
N ARG A 229 19.09 19.19 15.27
CA ARG A 229 18.32 20.28 15.90
C ARG A 229 17.52 19.79 17.09
N THR A 230 16.83 18.64 16.96
CA THR A 230 16.02 18.06 18.04
C THR A 230 16.85 17.69 19.26
N GLN A 231 18.06 17.14 19.06
CA GLN A 231 18.99 16.86 20.15
C GLN A 231 19.48 18.15 20.83
N LYS A 232 19.85 19.15 20.04
CA LYS A 232 20.30 20.46 20.56
C LYS A 232 19.23 21.17 21.37
N ASP A 233 17.99 21.18 20.87
CA ASP A 233 16.85 21.79 21.56
C ASP A 233 16.52 21.06 22.87
N ALA A 234 16.64 19.73 22.88
CA ALA A 234 16.50 18.94 24.10
C ALA A 234 17.61 19.25 25.12
N ASP A 235 18.86 19.33 24.68
CA ASP A 235 20.00 19.68 25.53
C ASP A 235 19.85 21.07 26.17
N ALA A 236 19.33 22.05 25.43
CA ALA A 236 19.03 23.37 25.97
C ALA A 236 18.00 23.31 27.11
N VAL A 237 16.96 22.47 26.99
CA VAL A 237 15.95 22.28 28.06
C VAL A 237 16.52 21.55 29.27
N LEU A 238 17.43 20.60 29.06
CA LEU A 238 18.08 19.86 30.15
C LEU A 238 19.03 20.75 30.96
N ALA A 239 19.78 21.61 30.28
CA ALA A 239 20.69 22.58 30.86
C ALA A 239 19.98 23.76 31.57
N ASP A 240 18.73 24.07 31.21
CA ASP A 240 17.94 25.12 31.85
C ASP A 240 17.63 24.77 33.32
N ALA A 241 18.17 25.55 34.25
CA ALA A 241 17.94 25.39 35.68
C ALA A 241 16.49 25.68 36.09
N GLN A 242 15.75 26.47 35.30
CA GLN A 242 14.35 26.85 35.54
C GLN A 242 13.35 25.87 34.91
N ALA A 243 13.80 24.93 34.08
CA ALA A 243 12.91 23.97 33.44
C ALA A 243 12.33 22.99 34.47
N SER A 244 11.00 22.86 34.47
CA SER A 244 10.27 21.91 35.30
C SER A 244 10.69 20.45 35.06
N LYS A 245 10.52 19.58 36.06
CA LYS A 245 10.81 18.14 35.96
C LYS A 245 10.13 17.45 34.77
N SER A 246 8.86 17.79 34.48
CA SER A 246 8.13 17.23 33.34
C SER A 246 8.72 17.64 31.99
N ARG A 247 9.11 18.91 31.84
CA ARG A 247 9.81 19.40 30.63
C ARG A 247 11.16 18.72 30.42
N LYS A 248 11.94 18.53 31.49
CA LYS A 248 13.20 17.78 31.41
C LYS A 248 13.00 16.33 31.02
N ALA A 249 12.01 15.64 31.61
CA ALA A 249 11.67 14.26 31.23
C ALA A 249 11.26 14.12 29.76
N LEU A 250 10.47 15.07 29.23
CA LEU A 250 10.11 15.08 27.81
C LEU A 250 11.32 15.35 26.90
N ALA A 251 12.22 16.25 27.31
CA ALA A 251 13.46 16.53 26.59
C ALA A 251 14.37 15.30 26.53
N GLU A 252 14.54 14.57 27.64
CA GLU A 252 15.27 13.29 27.65
C GLU A 252 14.68 12.28 26.66
N LYS A 253 13.34 12.13 26.64
CA LYS A 253 12.67 11.21 25.71
C LYS A 253 12.93 11.59 24.25
N ARG A 254 12.81 12.88 23.92
CA ARG A 254 13.06 13.39 22.56
C ARG A 254 14.51 13.21 22.14
N LYS A 255 15.45 13.53 23.03
CA LYS A 255 16.89 13.32 22.80
C LYS A 255 17.21 11.85 22.54
N ALA A 256 16.66 10.94 23.36
CA ALA A 256 16.86 9.51 23.19
C ALA A 256 16.30 9.00 21.86
N SER A 257 15.08 9.42 21.50
CA SER A 257 14.43 9.08 20.21
C SER A 257 15.28 9.57 19.03
N ALA A 258 15.68 10.85 19.04
CA ALA A 258 16.47 11.44 17.98
C ALA A 258 17.88 10.82 17.89
N SER A 259 18.48 10.45 19.01
CA SER A 259 19.78 9.74 19.05
C SER A 259 19.69 8.36 18.44
N ALA A 260 18.67 7.58 18.80
CA ALA A 260 18.43 6.26 18.22
C ALA A 260 18.19 6.35 16.71
N ALA A 261 17.34 7.29 16.26
CA ALA A 261 17.07 7.51 14.85
C ALA A 261 18.34 7.93 14.08
N LYS A 262 19.14 8.85 14.63
CA LYS A 262 20.39 9.30 14.01
C LYS A 262 21.42 8.17 13.89
N ALA A 263 21.53 7.32 14.92
CA ALA A 263 22.44 6.18 14.90
C ALA A 263 22.09 5.15 13.80
N ALA A 264 20.81 5.01 13.47
CA ALA A 264 20.34 4.11 12.40
C ALA A 264 20.31 4.76 11.00
N LEU A 265 20.34 6.09 10.91
CA LEU A 265 20.03 6.84 9.69
C LEU A 265 20.90 6.44 8.50
N ASP A 266 22.22 6.47 8.64
CA ASP A 266 23.14 6.23 7.53
C ASP A 266 23.00 4.80 6.98
N ALA A 267 22.88 3.82 7.89
CA ALA A 267 22.72 2.43 7.52
C ALA A 267 21.39 2.20 6.78
N GLU A 268 20.28 2.73 7.30
CA GLU A 268 18.97 2.58 6.66
C GLU A 268 18.89 3.31 5.31
N VAL A 269 19.48 4.49 5.18
CA VAL A 269 19.56 5.23 3.90
C VAL A 269 20.39 4.45 2.88
N GLN A 270 21.54 3.87 3.27
CA GLN A 270 22.34 3.06 2.35
C GLN A 270 21.59 1.81 1.90
N GLN A 271 20.95 1.09 2.82
CA GLN A 271 20.16 -0.09 2.48
C GLN A 271 18.95 0.27 1.60
N ALA A 272 18.28 1.40 1.85
CA ALA A 272 17.18 1.89 1.02
C ALA A 272 17.64 2.25 -0.40
N ARG A 273 18.82 2.87 -0.56
CA ARG A 273 19.37 3.16 -1.90
C ARG A 273 19.69 1.89 -2.69
N GLN A 274 20.30 0.89 -2.03
CA GLN A 274 20.58 -0.40 -2.64
C GLN A 274 19.27 -1.10 -3.05
N ALA A 275 18.31 -1.17 -2.14
CA ALA A 275 17.01 -1.78 -2.41
C ALA A 275 16.27 -1.07 -3.56
N LEU A 276 16.29 0.27 -3.61
CA LEU A 276 15.65 1.03 -4.69
C LEU A 276 16.22 0.68 -6.08
N ALA A 277 17.54 0.50 -6.17
CA ALA A 277 18.19 0.09 -7.42
C ALA A 277 17.75 -1.32 -7.86
N ASP A 278 17.62 -2.24 -6.90
CA ASP A 278 17.21 -3.62 -7.18
C ASP A 278 15.70 -3.76 -7.48
N MET A 279 14.86 -2.91 -6.86
CA MET A 279 13.40 -2.95 -6.99
C MET A 279 12.94 -2.79 -8.45
N GLU A 280 13.57 -1.91 -9.23
CA GLU A 280 13.20 -1.69 -10.63
C GLU A 280 13.40 -2.97 -11.48
N GLN A 281 14.55 -3.64 -11.33
CA GLN A 281 14.84 -4.87 -12.05
C GLN A 281 13.92 -6.01 -11.61
N ARG A 282 13.69 -6.14 -10.30
CA ARG A 282 12.79 -7.14 -9.72
C ARG A 282 11.36 -6.96 -10.22
N GLN A 283 10.87 -5.72 -10.24
CA GLN A 283 9.54 -5.41 -10.76
C GLN A 283 9.41 -5.73 -12.25
N LYS A 284 10.39 -5.33 -13.08
CA LYS A 284 10.40 -5.67 -14.51
C LYS A 284 10.35 -7.19 -14.74
N LYS A 285 11.13 -7.95 -13.96
CA LYS A 285 11.10 -9.41 -14.00
C LYS A 285 9.73 -9.95 -13.60
N LEU A 286 9.14 -9.42 -12.53
CA LEU A 286 7.85 -9.87 -12.02
C LEU A 286 6.71 -9.58 -13.00
N ILE A 287 6.73 -8.42 -13.66
CA ILE A 287 5.82 -8.09 -14.77
C ILE A 287 5.95 -9.12 -15.89
N ALA A 288 7.17 -9.41 -16.34
CA ALA A 288 7.38 -10.39 -17.41
C ALA A 288 6.94 -11.82 -17.00
N ASP A 289 7.20 -12.22 -15.76
CA ASP A 289 6.77 -13.52 -15.22
C ASP A 289 5.23 -13.58 -15.14
N TYR A 290 4.57 -12.48 -14.77
CA TYR A 290 3.11 -12.34 -14.78
C TYR A 290 2.53 -12.41 -16.19
N GLU A 291 3.01 -11.58 -17.13
CA GLU A 291 2.55 -11.56 -18.53
C GLU A 291 2.67 -12.95 -19.15
N LYS A 292 3.76 -13.67 -18.88
CA LYS A 292 3.96 -15.04 -19.35
C LYS A 292 2.92 -16.00 -18.77
N SER A 293 2.71 -16.01 -17.45
CA SER A 293 1.76 -16.93 -16.82
C SER A 293 0.31 -16.61 -17.18
N PHE A 294 -0.05 -15.32 -17.23
CA PHE A 294 -1.37 -14.88 -17.60
C PHE A 294 -1.65 -15.14 -19.09
N GLY A 295 -0.68 -14.87 -19.97
CA GLY A 295 -0.78 -15.22 -21.40
C GLY A 295 -0.97 -16.72 -21.62
N ALA A 296 -0.23 -17.57 -20.91
CA ALA A 296 -0.41 -19.01 -20.99
C ALA A 296 -1.82 -19.46 -20.55
N LEU A 297 -2.38 -18.82 -19.51
CA LEU A 297 -3.75 -19.06 -19.06
C LEU A 297 -4.78 -18.68 -20.12
N THR A 298 -4.68 -17.48 -20.70
CA THR A 298 -5.63 -16.99 -21.72
C THR A 298 -5.52 -17.79 -23.02
N ASP A 299 -4.30 -18.16 -23.44
CA ASP A 299 -4.05 -19.00 -24.61
C ASP A 299 -4.67 -20.40 -24.44
N ALA A 300 -4.54 -20.99 -23.24
CA ALA A 300 -5.13 -22.29 -22.93
C ALA A 300 -6.66 -22.26 -22.99
N LEU A 301 -7.28 -21.16 -22.55
CA LEU A 301 -8.74 -20.96 -22.65
C LEU A 301 -9.18 -20.74 -24.11
N GLU A 302 -8.43 -19.96 -24.90
CA GLU A 302 -8.71 -19.75 -26.31
C GLU A 302 -8.62 -21.06 -27.11
N GLN A 303 -7.62 -21.89 -26.83
CA GLN A 303 -7.49 -23.21 -27.46
C GLN A 303 -8.64 -24.15 -27.09
N LYS A 304 -9.19 -24.04 -25.87
CA LYS A 304 -10.37 -24.80 -25.46
C LYS A 304 -11.64 -24.31 -26.14
N ALA A 305 -11.80 -23.00 -26.35
CA ALA A 305 -12.96 -22.42 -27.04
C ALA A 305 -13.04 -22.81 -28.53
N LYS A 306 -11.90 -23.13 -29.15
CA LYS A 306 -11.82 -23.55 -30.57
C LYS A 306 -12.11 -25.04 -30.81
N LYS A 307 -12.27 -25.84 -29.74
CA LYS A 307 -12.54 -27.29 -29.81
C LYS A 307 -14.02 -27.57 -29.66
#